data_AF-A0A0J1BKN3-F1
#
_entry.id   AF-A0A0J1BKN3-F1
#
_cell.length_a   1.000
_cell.length_b   1.000
_cell.length_c   1.000
_cell.angle_alpha   90.00
_cell.angle_beta   90.00
_cell.angle_gamma   90.00
#
_symmetry.space_group_name_H-M   'P 1'
#
loop_
_entity.id
_entity.type
_entity.pdbx_description
1 polymer ?
#
loop_
_entity_poly.entity_id
_entity_poly.type
_entity_poly.pdbx_seq_one_letter_code
_entity_poly.pdbx_strand_id
1 'polypeptide(L)' 'MGGWHESGNRYSLQSFIEKTRDRDLDQGLFELETERMLDINLNGEVWTKLGAMVAYAGNVKFEREGILSRGI' A
#
# COMPACT_ATOMS: atom_id res chain seq x y z
N MET A 1 34.14 -12.03 -31.86
CA MET A 1 33.40 -12.68 -30.75
C MET A 1 32.39 -11.66 -30.24
N GLY A 2 31.14 -11.75 -30.73
CA GLY A 2 30.10 -10.76 -30.42
C GLY A 2 29.47 -11.06 -29.07
N GLY A 3 29.65 -10.15 -28.12
CA GLY A 3 28.92 -10.16 -26.85
C GLY A 3 27.49 -9.71 -27.10
N TRP A 4 26.54 -10.60 -26.86
CA TRP A 4 25.13 -10.26 -26.78
C TRP A 4 24.92 -9.39 -25.55
N HIS A 5 24.57 -8.12 -25.74
CA HIS A 5 24.05 -7.28 -24.66
C HIS A 5 22.62 -7.72 -24.35
N GLU A 6 22.42 -8.24 -23.15
CA GLU A 6 21.13 -8.65 -22.63
C GLU A 6 20.26 -7.41 -22.34
N SER A 7 19.45 -7.02 -23.32
CA SER A 7 18.51 -5.90 -23.22
C SER A 7 17.23 -6.26 -22.44
N GLY A 8 17.35 -6.98 -21.32
CA GLY A 8 16.21 -7.57 -20.60
C GLY A 8 16.02 -7.14 -19.13
N ASN A 9 16.93 -6.37 -18.54
CA ASN A 9 16.98 -6.21 -17.07
C ASN A 9 16.13 -5.07 -16.48
N ARG A 10 15.44 -4.25 -17.29
CA ARG A 10 14.62 -3.13 -16.74
C ARG A 10 13.24 -3.55 -16.24
N TYR A 11 12.76 -4.74 -16.64
CA TYR A 11 11.42 -5.25 -16.33
C TYR A 11 11.44 -6.76 -16.08
N SER A 12 12.31 -7.25 -15.21
CA SER A 12 12.23 -8.64 -14.76
C SER A 12 11.11 -8.78 -13.71
N LEU A 13 10.47 -9.95 -13.65
CA LEU A 13 9.48 -10.26 -12.60
C LEU A 13 10.07 -10.05 -11.20
N GLN A 14 11.34 -10.44 -11.02
CA GLN A 14 12.06 -10.25 -9.78
C GLN A 14 12.15 -8.76 -9.40
N SER A 15 12.51 -7.89 -10.33
CA SER A 15 12.60 -6.44 -10.10
C SER A 15 11.24 -5.80 -9.82
N PHE A 16 10.16 -6.34 -10.41
CA PHE A 16 8.79 -5.93 -10.09
C PHE A 16 8.46 -6.31 -8.64
N ILE A 17 8.65 -7.57 -8.26
CA ILE A 17 8.40 -8.05 -6.90
C ILE A 17 9.23 -7.30 -5.86
N GLU A 18 10.49 -6.97 -6.13
CA GLU A 18 11.33 -6.18 -5.21
C GLU A 18 10.82 -4.76 -4.98
N LYS A 19 10.21 -4.16 -6.01
CA LYS A 19 9.69 -2.79 -5.95
C LYS A 19 8.29 -2.70 -5.36
N THR A 20 7.48 -3.74 -5.50
CA THR A 20 6.05 -3.71 -5.12
C THR A 20 5.70 -4.65 -3.98
N ARG A 21 6.65 -5.44 -3.46
CA ARG A 21 6.39 -6.21 -2.25
C ARG A 21 6.12 -5.26 -1.09
N ASP A 22 5.24 -5.73 -0.23
CA ASP A 22 4.94 -5.14 1.06
C ASP A 22 6.21 -4.98 1.91
N ARG A 23 6.29 -3.88 2.66
CA ARG A 23 7.39 -3.52 3.56
C ARG A 23 6.83 -2.93 4.84
N ASP A 24 6.87 -3.72 5.90
CA ASP A 24 6.64 -3.23 7.26
C ASP A 24 7.85 -2.37 7.70
N LEU A 25 7.60 -1.10 8.00
CA LEU A 25 8.63 -0.14 8.41
C LEU A 25 8.67 0.08 9.92
N ASP A 26 7.72 -0.48 10.69
CA ASP A 26 7.58 -0.32 12.14
C ASP A 26 7.61 1.15 12.60
N GLN A 27 6.90 2.01 11.87
CA GLN A 27 6.80 3.47 12.09
C GLN A 27 5.53 3.88 12.86
N GLY A 28 4.70 2.92 13.27
CA GLY A 28 3.50 3.15 14.08
C GLY A 28 2.21 3.05 13.26
N LEU A 29 1.17 3.81 13.62
CA LEU A 29 -0.17 3.66 13.01
C LEU A 29 -0.20 3.95 11.50
N PHE A 30 0.61 4.91 11.03
CA PHE A 30 0.65 5.31 9.63
C PHE A 30 2.09 5.22 9.13
N GLU A 31 2.30 4.49 8.04
CA GLU A 31 3.62 4.28 7.46
C GLU A 31 3.61 4.64 5.98
N LEU A 32 4.47 5.57 5.58
CA LEU A 32 4.60 5.93 4.17
C LEU A 32 5.51 4.90 3.48
N GLU A 33 4.92 3.76 3.11
CA GLU A 33 5.63 2.64 2.48
C GLU A 33 6.30 3.06 1.15
N THR A 34 5.60 3.86 0.35
CA THR A 34 6.13 4.47 -0.88
C THR A 34 5.56 5.88 -1.07
N GLU A 35 6.06 6.63 -2.06
CA GLU A 35 5.51 7.96 -2.43
C GLU A 35 3.98 7.96 -2.68
N ARG A 36 3.39 6.80 -2.98
CA ARG A 36 1.97 6.65 -3.36
C ARG A 36 1.22 5.58 -2.58
N MET A 37 1.83 4.95 -1.58
CA MET A 37 1.17 3.97 -0.71
C MET A 37 1.42 4.32 0.74
N LEU A 38 0.34 4.29 1.51
CA LEU A 38 0.34 4.46 2.96
C LEU A 38 -0.18 3.16 3.57
N ASP A 39 0.64 2.53 4.39
CA ASP A 39 0.22 1.41 5.21
C ASP A 39 -0.37 1.92 6.54
N ILE A 40 -1.35 1.19 7.06
CA ILE A 40 -2.04 1.51 8.30
C ILE A 40 -2.01 0.28 9.21
N ASN A 41 -1.20 0.36 10.26
CA ASN A 41 -1.18 -0.62 11.35
C ASN A 41 -2.42 -0.47 12.23
N LEU A 42 -3.57 -0.92 11.71
CA LEU A 42 -4.88 -0.68 12.28
C LEU A 42 -5.03 -1.32 13.66
N ASN A 43 -5.09 -0.48 14.69
CA ASN A 43 -5.44 -0.86 16.06
C ASN A 43 -6.56 0.06 16.57
N GLY A 44 -7.82 -0.35 16.34
CA GLY A 44 -9.00 0.47 16.59
C GLY A 44 -9.68 0.90 15.30
N GLU A 45 -9.91 2.21 15.14
CA GLU A 45 -10.60 2.77 13.97
C GLU A 45 -9.78 3.89 13.30
N VAL A 46 -9.92 3.98 11.98
CA VAL A 46 -9.39 5.09 11.17
C VAL A 46 -10.43 5.53 10.15
N TRP A 47 -10.33 6.79 9.75
CA TRP A 47 -11.20 7.37 8.75
C TRP A 47 -10.49 7.39 7.41
N THR A 48 -11.10 6.76 6.41
CA THR A 48 -10.55 6.72 5.05
C THR A 48 -11.59 7.17 4.05
N LYS A 49 -11.12 7.74 2.94
CA LYS A 49 -11.99 8.03 1.81
C LYS A 49 -12.38 6.73 1.12
N LEU A 50 -13.65 6.63 0.72
CA LEU A 50 -14.10 5.50 -0.09
C LEU A 50 -13.25 5.37 -1.36
N GLY A 51 -12.70 4.18 -1.59
CA GLY A 51 -11.82 3.90 -2.73
C GLY A 51 -10.35 4.26 -2.54
N ALA A 52 -9.94 4.82 -1.39
CA ALA A 52 -8.53 5.05 -1.11
C ALA A 52 -7.78 3.78 -0.68
N MET A 53 -8.48 2.82 -0.07
CA MET A 53 -7.90 1.53 0.30
C MET A 53 -7.82 0.60 -0.90
N VAL A 54 -6.64 0.02 -1.11
CA VAL A 54 -6.34 -0.89 -2.23
C VAL A 54 -6.18 -2.35 -1.81
N ALA A 55 -5.81 -2.60 -0.54
CA ALA A 55 -5.66 -3.93 0.05
C ALA A 55 -5.84 -3.86 1.57
N TYR A 56 -6.11 -5.01 2.19
CA TYR A 56 -6.09 -5.17 3.65
C TYR A 56 -5.74 -6.62 4.00
N ALA A 57 -5.16 -6.81 5.19
CA ALA A 57 -4.92 -8.12 5.77
C ALA A 57 -5.55 -8.19 7.17
N GLY A 58 -6.02 -9.38 7.56
CA GLY A 58 -6.66 -9.61 8.86
C GLY A 58 -8.13 -9.22 8.92
N ASN A 59 -8.63 -9.05 10.15
CA ASN A 59 -10.04 -8.83 10.43
C ASN A 59 -10.37 -7.34 10.44
N VAL A 60 -10.69 -6.80 9.28
CA VAL A 60 -11.08 -5.39 9.11
C VAL A 60 -12.59 -5.29 8.88
N LYS A 61 -13.26 -4.40 9.62
CA LYS A 61 -14.66 -4.05 9.40
C LYS A 61 -14.75 -2.68 8.74
N PHE A 62 -15.56 -2.57 7.70
CA PHE A 62 -15.80 -1.31 7.00
C PHE A 62 -17.20 -0.78 7.36
N GLU A 63 -17.25 0.47 7.79
CA GLU A 63 -18.50 1.17 8.07
C GLU A 63 -18.55 2.45 7.24
N ARG A 64 -19.65 2.63 6.50
CA ARG A 64 -19.87 3.84 5.72
C ARG A 64 -20.54 4.88 6.59
N GLU A 65 -19.85 5.98 6.76
CA GLU A 65 -20.34 7.10 7.56
C GLU A 65 -21.18 8.06 6.72
N GLY A 66 -22.28 8.54 7.30
CA GLY A 66 -23.22 9.44 6.65
C GLY A 66 -22.70 10.87 6.60
N ILE A 67 -23.21 11.70 5.68
CA ILE A 67 -22.82 13.12 5.54
C ILE A 67 -23.02 13.91 6.85
N LEU A 68 -23.88 13.45 7.77
CA LEU A 68 -24.23 14.14 9.01
C LEU A 68 -23.58 13.56 10.27
N SER A 69 -22.72 12.54 10.15
CA SER A 69 -22.27 11.77 11.32
C SER A 69 -21.13 12.41 12.11
N ARG A 70 -20.52 13.49 11.62
CA ARG A 70 -19.31 14.10 12.23
C ARG A 70 -19.39 15.62 12.46
N GLY A 71 -20.60 16.18 12.49
CA GLY A 71 -20.83 17.63 12.67
C GLY A 71 -20.74 18.40 11.36
N ILE A 72 -21.44 19.54 11.30
CA ILE A 72 -21.36 20.52 10.19
C ILE A 72 -20.03 21.26 10.24
#